data_AF-A0A2V8VS47-F1
#
_entry.id   AF-A0A2V8VS47-F1
#
_cell.length_a   1.000
_cell.length_b   1.000
_cell.length_c   1.000
_cell.angle_alpha   90.00
_cell.angle_beta   90.00
_cell.angle_gamma   90.00
#
_symmetry.space_group_name_H-M   'P 1'
#
loop_
_entity.id
_entity.type
_entity.pdbx_description
1 polymer ?
#
loop_
_entity_poly.entity_id
_entity_poly.type
_entity_poly.pdbx_seq_one_letter_code
_entity_poly.pdbx_strand_id
1 'polypeptide(L)'
;MAHAPKTEDCLEALSRLRENPTAPAARAEIAQYLAHKSNAVVAKAAKLAGDFELQDLRPHLVEAFHRFMKDPAASDRGCAAKTAVVQALEALAAPEEAIYLAGIRHIQMEGSYGPPVDTAAALRAASAMALVHMHHPDAVLHLVTLLVDREADARIGAVRALAWSDRPEVVPLLRLKVLAGDQSVDVIGECFTALLAVAPARSLDFVAGYLDSAAAAVAETAALAFGQSREPAALDILKNRYAAGVGESLRRALLAGLALARENSAFEFLFSLVETAPEKIAAEALSALAIYRHDQRIRSRVASLVADRKGKVLRQVLTAEFGLAPPLKP
;
A
#
# COMPACT_ATOMS: atom_id res chain seq x y z
N MET A 1 -42.78 10.60 -16.19
CA MET A 1 -41.70 10.58 -15.18
C MET A 1 -40.44 10.11 -15.87
N ALA A 2 -39.42 10.94 -16.01
CA ALA A 2 -38.17 10.51 -16.65
C ALA A 2 -37.52 9.41 -15.80
N HIS A 3 -37.18 8.27 -16.41
CA HIS A 3 -36.44 7.21 -15.73
C HIS A 3 -35.10 7.75 -15.26
N ALA A 4 -34.73 7.49 -14.01
CA ALA A 4 -33.38 7.79 -13.52
C ALA A 4 -32.34 7.14 -14.46
N PRO A 5 -31.27 7.86 -14.83
CA PRO A 5 -30.24 7.34 -15.73
C PRO A 5 -29.64 6.04 -15.18
N LYS A 6 -29.19 5.14 -16.06
CA LYS A 6 -28.58 3.89 -15.63
C LYS A 6 -27.25 4.17 -14.93
N THR A 7 -26.88 3.31 -14.00
CA THR A 7 -25.61 3.40 -13.26
C THR A 7 -24.41 3.47 -14.21
N GLU A 8 -24.40 2.66 -15.27
CA GLU A 8 -23.33 2.63 -16.28
C GLU A 8 -23.17 3.98 -16.98
N ASP A 9 -24.28 4.57 -17.46
CA ASP A 9 -24.28 5.89 -18.11
C ASP A 9 -23.72 6.98 -17.18
N CYS A 10 -24.08 6.94 -15.89
CA CYS A 10 -23.57 7.88 -14.89
C CYS A 10 -22.05 7.71 -14.66
N LEU A 11 -21.57 6.46 -14.63
CA LEU A 11 -20.15 6.18 -14.47
C LEU A 11 -19.36 6.64 -15.70
N GLU A 12 -19.89 6.47 -16.91
CA GLU A 12 -19.27 6.99 -18.13
C GLU A 12 -19.24 8.52 -18.14
N ALA A 13 -20.33 9.18 -17.76
CA ALA A 13 -20.38 10.63 -17.64
C ALA A 13 -19.30 11.15 -16.67
N LEU A 14 -19.17 10.55 -15.48
CA LEU A 14 -18.10 10.87 -14.53
C LEU A 14 -16.69 10.63 -15.11
N SER A 15 -16.49 9.63 -15.97
CA SER A 15 -15.20 9.47 -16.67
C SER A 15 -14.89 10.66 -17.57
N ARG A 16 -15.89 11.18 -18.30
CA ARG A 16 -15.73 12.32 -19.21
C ARG A 16 -15.49 13.62 -18.44
N LEU A 17 -16.21 13.83 -17.33
CA LEU A 17 -16.03 15.03 -16.49
C LEU A 17 -14.61 15.17 -15.93
N ARG A 18 -13.85 14.08 -15.82
CA ARG A 18 -12.44 14.10 -15.40
C ARG A 18 -11.53 14.93 -16.33
N GLU A 19 -11.91 15.14 -17.59
CA GLU A 19 -11.12 15.93 -18.55
C GLU A 19 -11.12 17.43 -18.20
N ASN A 20 -12.21 17.95 -17.64
CA ASN A 20 -12.32 19.34 -17.21
C ASN A 20 -13.24 19.50 -15.98
N PRO A 21 -12.83 18.97 -14.81
CA PRO A 21 -13.70 18.83 -13.63
C PRO A 21 -13.90 20.15 -12.88
N THR A 22 -13.07 21.16 -13.14
CA THR A 22 -13.15 22.46 -12.46
C THR A 22 -14.15 23.41 -13.11
N ALA A 23 -14.67 23.09 -14.31
CA ALA A 23 -15.68 23.89 -14.98
C ALA A 23 -16.99 23.95 -14.14
N PRO A 24 -17.66 25.11 -14.02
CA PRO A 24 -18.87 25.24 -13.21
C PRO A 24 -19.98 24.23 -13.53
N ALA A 25 -20.18 23.94 -14.83
CA ALA A 25 -21.14 22.93 -15.27
C ALA A 25 -20.75 21.51 -14.82
N ALA A 26 -19.46 21.17 -14.91
CA ALA A 26 -18.94 19.89 -14.46
C ALA A 26 -19.11 19.73 -12.93
N ARG A 27 -18.81 20.77 -12.16
CA ARG A 27 -19.02 20.75 -10.69
C ARG A 27 -20.49 20.56 -10.32
N ALA A 28 -21.40 21.26 -10.99
CA ALA A 28 -22.83 21.09 -10.78
C ALA A 28 -23.30 19.66 -11.09
N GLU A 29 -22.74 19.04 -12.13
CA GLU A 29 -23.04 17.65 -12.49
C GLU A 29 -22.44 16.65 -11.48
N ILE A 30 -21.20 16.85 -11.03
CA ILE A 30 -20.59 16.05 -9.95
C ILE A 30 -21.42 16.14 -8.66
N ALA A 31 -21.91 17.33 -8.31
CA ALA A 31 -22.79 17.54 -7.16
C ALA A 31 -24.07 16.69 -7.26
N GLN A 32 -24.69 16.63 -8.44
CA GLN A 32 -25.86 15.77 -8.68
C GLN A 32 -25.52 14.29 -8.51
N TYR A 33 -24.35 13.85 -8.97
CA TYR A 33 -23.90 12.47 -8.80
C TYR A 33 -23.59 12.09 -7.35
N LEU A 34 -23.19 13.03 -6.49
CA LEU A 34 -23.06 12.79 -5.05
C LEU A 34 -24.40 12.49 -4.35
N ALA A 35 -25.51 12.99 -4.91
CA ALA A 35 -26.87 12.68 -4.47
C ALA A 35 -27.44 11.38 -5.08
N HIS A 36 -26.71 10.69 -5.96
CA HIS A 36 -27.21 9.49 -6.63
C HIS A 36 -27.40 8.30 -5.69
N LYS A 37 -28.35 7.41 -5.98
CA LYS A 37 -28.68 6.24 -5.13
C LYS A 37 -27.64 5.11 -5.18
N SER A 38 -26.86 5.04 -6.26
CA SER A 38 -25.83 4.01 -6.42
C SER A 38 -24.56 4.43 -5.70
N ASN A 39 -24.09 3.59 -4.79
CA ASN A 39 -22.84 3.80 -4.07
C ASN A 39 -21.62 3.91 -5.01
N ALA A 40 -21.57 3.14 -6.10
CA ALA A 40 -20.48 3.21 -7.08
C ALA A 40 -20.41 4.59 -7.78
N VAL A 41 -21.57 5.16 -8.13
CA VAL A 41 -21.64 6.50 -8.73
C VAL A 41 -21.16 7.56 -7.73
N VAL A 42 -21.65 7.49 -6.49
CA VAL A 42 -21.24 8.43 -5.44
C VAL A 42 -19.75 8.29 -5.12
N ALA A 43 -19.24 7.06 -5.02
CA ALA A 43 -17.82 6.83 -4.75
C ALA A 43 -16.93 7.44 -5.84
N LYS A 44 -17.30 7.29 -7.11
CA LYS A 44 -16.56 7.89 -8.23
C LYS A 44 -16.66 9.41 -8.26
N ALA A 45 -17.84 9.96 -7.97
CA ALA A 45 -18.04 11.42 -7.87
C ALA A 45 -17.24 12.02 -6.69
N ALA A 46 -17.25 11.36 -5.53
CA ALA A 46 -16.47 11.77 -4.37
C ALA A 46 -14.96 11.73 -4.65
N LYS A 47 -14.49 10.67 -5.33
CA LYS A 47 -13.09 10.59 -5.76
C LYS A 47 -12.71 11.76 -6.67
N LEU A 48 -13.54 12.14 -7.65
CA LEU A 48 -13.27 13.33 -8.47
C LEU A 48 -13.25 14.62 -7.65
N ALA A 49 -14.15 14.76 -6.68
CA ALA A 49 -14.15 15.92 -5.79
C ALA A 49 -12.85 16.03 -4.98
N GLY A 50 -12.33 14.90 -4.47
CA GLY A 50 -11.04 14.84 -3.76
C GLY A 50 -9.84 15.05 -4.68
N ASP A 51 -9.73 14.27 -5.77
CA ASP A 51 -8.60 14.31 -6.72
C ASP A 51 -8.36 15.72 -7.33
N PHE A 52 -9.42 16.54 -7.43
CA PHE A 52 -9.37 17.90 -8.00
C PHE A 52 -9.68 19.01 -6.98
N GLU A 53 -9.68 18.68 -5.68
CA GLU A 53 -9.87 19.62 -4.58
C GLU A 53 -11.09 20.55 -4.74
N LEU A 54 -12.24 19.99 -5.15
CA LEU A 54 -13.48 20.74 -5.41
C LEU A 54 -14.18 21.14 -4.10
N GLN A 55 -13.65 22.18 -3.45
CA GLN A 55 -14.08 22.67 -2.12
C GLN A 55 -15.58 22.96 -2.00
N ASP A 56 -16.21 23.46 -3.07
CA ASP A 56 -17.64 23.79 -3.11
C ASP A 56 -18.55 22.54 -2.98
N LEU A 57 -18.01 21.34 -3.20
CA LEU A 57 -18.75 20.08 -3.09
C LEU A 57 -18.78 19.49 -1.68
N ARG A 58 -18.05 20.07 -0.72
CA ARG A 58 -18.01 19.59 0.68
C ARG A 58 -19.40 19.35 1.29
N PRO A 59 -20.40 20.25 1.18
CA PRO A 59 -21.72 20.00 1.77
C PRO A 59 -22.41 18.75 1.20
N HIS A 60 -22.21 18.47 -0.09
CA HIS A 60 -22.78 17.30 -0.78
C HIS A 60 -22.08 16.00 -0.34
N LEU A 61 -20.77 16.05 -0.08
CA LEU A 61 -20.02 14.93 0.49
C LEU A 61 -20.53 14.60 1.90
N VAL A 62 -20.70 15.60 2.76
CA VAL A 62 -21.26 15.45 4.12
C VAL A 62 -22.66 14.82 4.07
N GLU A 63 -23.54 15.34 3.22
CA GLU A 63 -24.90 14.79 3.05
C GLU A 63 -24.86 13.32 2.56
N ALA A 64 -24.01 13.02 1.58
CA ALA A 64 -23.84 11.66 1.07
C ALA A 64 -23.40 10.68 2.17
N PHE A 65 -22.43 11.07 3.00
CA PHE A 65 -21.99 10.25 4.13
C PHE A 65 -23.15 9.91 5.06
N HIS A 66 -23.87 10.93 5.55
CA HIS A 66 -25.00 10.73 6.46
C HIS A 66 -26.10 9.88 5.85
N ARG A 67 -26.36 10.01 4.54
CA ARG A 67 -27.35 9.20 3.84
C ARG A 67 -26.96 7.72 3.80
N PHE A 68 -25.72 7.40 3.45
CA PHE A 68 -25.23 6.01 3.43
C PHE A 68 -25.01 5.42 4.82
N MET A 69 -25.01 6.24 5.87
CA MET A 69 -24.99 5.76 7.26
C MET A 69 -26.37 5.30 7.78
N LYS A 70 -27.48 5.60 7.09
CA LYS A 70 -28.85 5.25 7.55
C LYS A 70 -29.19 3.76 7.40
N ASP A 71 -28.85 3.18 6.26
CA ASP A 71 -29.01 1.74 6.00
C ASP A 71 -27.75 1.22 5.29
N PRO A 72 -26.62 1.08 6.02
CA PRO A 72 -25.31 0.97 5.40
C PRO A 72 -25.12 -0.28 4.54
N ALA A 73 -25.55 -1.45 5.03
CA ALA A 73 -25.36 -2.71 4.34
C ALA A 73 -26.19 -2.83 3.04
N ALA A 74 -27.38 -2.23 3.00
CA ALA A 74 -28.23 -2.25 1.81
C ALA A 74 -27.88 -1.13 0.81
N SER A 75 -27.58 0.07 1.31
CA SER A 75 -27.37 1.25 0.45
C SER A 75 -25.93 1.42 -0.02
N ASP A 76 -24.95 0.94 0.74
CA ASP A 76 -23.52 1.07 0.43
C ASP A 76 -22.78 -0.24 0.64
N ARG A 77 -23.14 -1.25 -0.16
CA ARG A 77 -22.49 -2.56 -0.16
C ARG A 77 -20.98 -2.42 -0.40
N GLY A 78 -20.17 -3.06 0.43
CA GLY A 78 -18.72 -2.94 0.44
C GLY A 78 -18.18 -1.65 1.06
N CYS A 79 -19.04 -0.81 1.65
CA CYS A 79 -18.66 0.46 2.28
C CYS A 79 -17.92 1.44 1.33
N ALA A 80 -18.17 1.32 0.02
CA ALA A 80 -17.41 2.02 -1.02
C ALA A 80 -17.67 3.53 -1.05
N ALA A 81 -18.94 3.95 -0.96
CA ALA A 81 -19.29 5.36 -1.00
C ALA A 81 -18.82 6.10 0.26
N LYS A 82 -19.06 5.54 1.45
CA LYS A 82 -18.61 6.16 2.70
C LYS A 82 -17.09 6.31 2.74
N THR A 83 -16.35 5.29 2.31
CA THR A 83 -14.88 5.34 2.26
C THR A 83 -14.39 6.44 1.30
N ALA A 84 -14.93 6.49 0.07
CA ALA A 84 -14.55 7.50 -0.91
C ALA A 84 -14.92 8.92 -0.47
N VAL A 85 -16.06 9.09 0.22
CA VAL A 85 -16.47 10.37 0.78
C VAL A 85 -15.52 10.83 1.88
N VAL A 86 -15.13 9.95 2.82
CA VAL A 86 -14.15 10.31 3.86
C VAL A 86 -12.80 10.67 3.26
N GLN A 87 -12.32 9.91 2.27
CA GLN A 87 -11.08 10.23 1.55
C GLN A 87 -11.16 11.58 0.83
N ALA A 88 -12.30 11.89 0.21
CA ALA A 88 -12.50 13.19 -0.43
C ALA A 88 -12.52 14.33 0.59
N LEU A 89 -13.23 14.17 1.71
CA LEU A 89 -13.26 15.18 2.77
C LEU A 89 -11.87 15.40 3.39
N GLU A 90 -11.09 14.34 3.57
CA GLU A 90 -9.70 14.41 4.03
C GLU A 90 -8.81 15.17 3.02
N ALA A 91 -8.88 14.83 1.73
CA ALA A 91 -8.14 15.54 0.68
C ALA A 91 -8.51 17.03 0.58
N LEU A 92 -9.76 17.38 0.90
CA LEU A 92 -10.23 18.77 0.97
C LEU A 92 -9.80 19.49 2.26
N ALA A 93 -9.08 18.82 3.17
CA ALA A 93 -8.77 19.28 4.53
C ALA A 93 -10.02 19.72 5.31
N ALA A 94 -11.14 19.02 5.12
CA ALA A 94 -12.41 19.37 5.72
C ALA A 94 -12.41 19.04 7.24
N PRO A 95 -12.77 19.98 8.13
CA PRO A 95 -12.82 19.75 9.58
C PRO A 95 -14.13 19.03 10.00
N GLU A 96 -14.38 17.84 9.46
CA GLU A 96 -15.59 17.04 9.71
C GLU A 96 -15.38 15.99 10.80
N GLU A 97 -15.03 16.43 12.00
CA GLU A 97 -14.69 15.56 13.14
C GLU A 97 -15.73 14.45 13.38
N ALA A 98 -17.00 14.82 13.43
CA ALA A 98 -18.08 13.87 13.72
C ALA A 98 -18.18 12.75 12.67
N ILE A 99 -17.87 13.05 11.41
CA ILE A 99 -17.85 12.06 10.32
C ILE A 99 -16.68 11.11 10.51
N TYR A 100 -15.48 11.62 10.79
CA TYR A 100 -14.30 10.77 10.95
C TYR A 100 -14.37 9.93 12.22
N LEU A 101 -14.90 10.46 13.32
CA LEU A 101 -15.15 9.70 14.55
C LEU A 101 -16.22 8.62 14.36
N ALA A 102 -17.25 8.88 13.54
CA ALA A 102 -18.23 7.86 13.18
C ALA A 102 -17.61 6.78 12.29
N GLY A 103 -16.81 7.17 11.30
CA GLY A 103 -16.17 6.28 10.34
C GLY A 103 -15.13 5.36 10.97
N ILE A 104 -14.28 5.86 11.87
CA ILE A 104 -13.25 5.05 12.55
C ILE A 104 -13.85 3.96 13.46
N ARG A 105 -15.09 4.14 13.92
CA ARG A 105 -15.82 3.18 14.77
C ARG A 105 -16.80 2.31 13.98
N HIS A 106 -16.96 2.56 12.68
CA HIS A 106 -18.00 1.91 11.89
C HIS A 106 -17.69 0.43 11.65
N ILE A 107 -18.73 -0.40 11.69
CA ILE A 107 -18.68 -1.84 11.42
C ILE A 107 -19.83 -2.13 10.45
N GLN A 108 -19.54 -2.83 9.37
CA GLN A 108 -20.55 -3.17 8.37
C GLN A 108 -20.46 -4.66 8.02
N MET A 109 -21.24 -5.48 8.74
CA MET A 109 -21.31 -6.92 8.47
C MET A 109 -22.17 -7.18 7.24
N GLU A 110 -21.61 -7.84 6.24
CA GLU A 110 -22.29 -8.22 5.01
C GLU A 110 -22.24 -9.72 4.75
N GLY A 111 -23.26 -10.23 4.05
CA GLY A 111 -23.32 -11.63 3.67
C GLY A 111 -22.17 -12.03 2.73
N SER A 112 -21.55 -13.18 3.02
CA SER A 112 -20.46 -13.77 2.25
C SER A 112 -20.70 -15.26 2.03
N TYR A 113 -19.84 -15.94 1.27
CA TYR A 113 -19.81 -17.41 1.29
C TYR A 113 -19.16 -17.88 2.60
N GLY A 114 -19.98 -17.98 3.66
CA GLY A 114 -19.54 -18.32 5.01
C GLY A 114 -20.09 -17.35 6.05
N PRO A 115 -19.39 -17.15 7.19
CA PRO A 115 -19.74 -16.11 8.15
C PRO A 115 -19.78 -14.72 7.50
N PRO A 116 -20.65 -13.80 7.96
CA PRO A 116 -20.63 -12.42 7.50
C PRO A 116 -19.23 -11.79 7.67
N VAL A 117 -18.84 -10.93 6.74
CA VAL A 117 -17.55 -10.22 6.75
C VAL A 117 -17.77 -8.74 7.04
N ASP A 118 -16.85 -8.12 7.78
CA ASP A 118 -16.85 -6.69 8.04
C ASP A 118 -16.22 -5.95 6.86
N THR A 119 -17.01 -5.22 6.08
CA THR A 119 -16.55 -4.50 4.89
C THR A 119 -16.06 -3.08 5.18
N ALA A 120 -16.10 -2.64 6.46
CA ALA A 120 -15.81 -1.25 6.83
C ALA A 120 -14.32 -0.97 7.15
N ALA A 121 -13.41 -1.95 7.01
CA ALA A 121 -12.00 -1.78 7.37
C ALA A 121 -11.33 -0.57 6.67
N ALA A 122 -11.59 -0.39 5.37
CA ALA A 122 -11.06 0.73 4.60
C ALA A 122 -11.62 2.09 5.06
N LEU A 123 -12.91 2.15 5.44
CA LEU A 123 -13.50 3.34 6.03
C LEU A 123 -12.83 3.70 7.36
N ARG A 124 -12.57 2.69 8.22
CA ARG A 124 -11.89 2.91 9.49
C ARG A 124 -10.48 3.47 9.28
N ALA A 125 -9.72 2.89 8.35
CA ALA A 125 -8.39 3.37 7.95
C ALA A 125 -8.41 4.81 7.40
N ALA A 126 -9.32 5.12 6.48
CA ALA A 126 -9.44 6.46 5.90
C ALA A 126 -9.81 7.51 6.96
N SER A 127 -10.73 7.17 7.85
CA SER A 127 -11.15 8.05 8.94
C SER A 127 -10.03 8.29 9.95
N ALA A 128 -9.21 7.28 10.20
CA ALA A 128 -8.03 7.39 11.05
C ALA A 128 -7.00 8.36 10.48
N MET A 129 -6.73 8.31 9.19
CA MET A 129 -5.86 9.27 8.51
C MET A 129 -6.44 10.69 8.59
N ALA A 130 -7.74 10.84 8.32
CA ALA A 130 -8.42 12.13 8.39
C ALA A 130 -8.32 12.78 9.78
N LEU A 131 -8.49 11.99 10.86
CA LEU A 131 -8.31 12.46 12.24
C LEU A 131 -6.88 12.94 12.52
N VAL A 132 -5.88 12.27 11.95
CA VAL A 132 -4.47 12.68 12.07
C VAL A 132 -4.22 13.99 11.33
N HIS A 133 -4.63 14.10 10.08
CA HIS A 133 -4.39 15.28 9.25
C HIS A 133 -5.16 16.52 9.72
N MET A 134 -6.35 16.35 10.31
CA MET A 134 -7.05 17.46 10.97
C MET A 134 -6.49 17.81 12.35
N HIS A 135 -5.43 17.13 12.80
CA HIS A 135 -4.80 17.28 14.11
C HIS A 135 -5.75 17.08 15.30
N HIS A 136 -6.64 16.09 15.22
CA HIS A 136 -7.55 15.77 16.32
C HIS A 136 -6.75 15.46 17.61
N PRO A 137 -7.10 16.05 18.76
CA PRO A 137 -6.32 15.93 19.99
C PRO A 137 -6.15 14.47 20.45
N ASP A 138 -7.19 13.66 20.28
CA ASP A 138 -7.19 12.24 20.67
C ASP A 138 -6.90 11.27 19.50
N ALA A 139 -6.33 11.76 18.38
CA ALA A 139 -6.08 10.91 17.21
C ALA A 139 -5.28 9.65 17.57
N VAL A 140 -4.20 9.79 18.36
CA VAL A 140 -3.37 8.67 18.79
C VAL A 140 -4.15 7.67 19.66
N LEU A 141 -5.05 8.14 20.53
CA LEU A 141 -5.88 7.24 21.36
C LEU A 141 -6.81 6.37 20.50
N HIS A 142 -7.39 6.95 19.45
CA HIS A 142 -8.20 6.20 18.50
C HIS A 142 -7.35 5.20 17.68
N LEU A 143 -6.14 5.61 17.26
CA LEU A 143 -5.22 4.74 16.53
C LEU A 143 -4.74 3.55 17.35
N VAL A 144 -4.50 3.71 18.65
CA VAL A 144 -4.14 2.59 19.55
C VAL A 144 -5.25 1.55 19.60
N THR A 145 -6.52 1.99 19.63
CA THR A 145 -7.65 1.06 19.55
C THR A 145 -7.71 0.36 18.18
N LEU A 146 -7.41 1.09 17.11
CA LEU A 146 -7.42 0.55 15.75
C LEU A 146 -6.26 -0.41 15.47
N LEU A 147 -5.12 -0.30 16.17
CA LEU A 147 -4.00 -1.24 16.09
C LEU A 147 -4.37 -2.68 16.53
N VAL A 148 -5.50 -2.86 17.21
CA VAL A 148 -6.03 -4.17 17.63
C VAL A 148 -7.38 -4.47 17.00
N ASP A 149 -7.71 -3.80 15.89
CA ASP A 149 -8.91 -4.08 15.10
C ASP A 149 -8.95 -5.54 14.64
N ARG A 150 -10.16 -6.08 14.44
CA ARG A 150 -10.35 -7.45 13.94
C ARG A 150 -9.83 -7.60 12.50
N GLU A 151 -9.97 -6.56 11.69
CA GLU A 151 -9.58 -6.56 10.28
C GLU A 151 -8.13 -6.12 10.11
N ALA A 152 -7.34 -6.92 9.38
CA ALA A 152 -5.92 -6.61 9.14
C ALA A 152 -5.74 -5.27 8.41
N ASP A 153 -6.60 -4.97 7.44
CA ASP A 153 -6.55 -3.73 6.67
C ASP A 153 -6.77 -2.48 7.54
N ALA A 154 -7.62 -2.58 8.57
CA ALA A 154 -7.83 -1.51 9.53
C ALA A 154 -6.57 -1.30 10.40
N ARG A 155 -5.92 -2.39 10.83
CA ARG A 155 -4.66 -2.33 11.58
C ARG A 155 -3.53 -1.73 10.74
N ILE A 156 -3.41 -2.11 9.46
CA ILE A 156 -2.47 -1.50 8.50
C ILE A 156 -2.74 0.00 8.35
N GLY A 157 -4.01 0.38 8.20
CA GLY A 157 -4.44 1.78 8.17
C GLY A 157 -4.03 2.56 9.41
N ALA A 158 -4.17 1.95 10.60
CA ALA A 158 -3.74 2.55 11.86
C ALA A 158 -2.23 2.80 11.90
N VAL A 159 -1.42 1.83 11.47
CA VAL A 159 0.04 1.97 11.39
C VAL A 159 0.44 3.12 10.46
N ARG A 160 -0.19 3.21 9.29
CA ARG A 160 0.04 4.30 8.33
C ARG A 160 -0.32 5.65 8.93
N ALA A 161 -1.50 5.79 9.51
CA ALA A 161 -1.94 7.03 10.14
C ALA A 161 -1.03 7.42 11.32
N LEU A 162 -0.55 6.47 12.13
CA LEU A 162 0.45 6.74 13.16
C LEU A 162 1.74 7.32 12.56
N ALA A 163 2.24 6.74 11.46
CA ALA A 163 3.45 7.22 10.79
C ALA A 163 3.34 8.66 10.29
N TRP A 164 2.13 9.13 9.96
CA TRP A 164 1.85 10.51 9.56
C TRP A 164 1.66 11.49 10.72
N SER A 165 1.48 11.01 11.95
CA SER A 165 1.06 11.87 13.07
C SER A 165 2.14 12.81 13.62
N ASP A 166 3.40 12.61 13.24
CA ASP A 166 4.59 13.33 13.76
C ASP A 166 4.63 13.39 15.30
N ARG A 167 4.19 12.30 15.95
CA ARG A 167 4.13 12.18 17.40
C ARG A 167 5.28 11.31 17.94
N PRO A 168 5.95 11.71 19.04
CA PRO A 168 7.06 10.93 19.59
C PRO A 168 6.63 9.54 20.10
N GLU A 169 5.35 9.36 20.45
CA GLU A 169 4.77 8.10 20.91
C GLU A 169 4.67 7.03 19.81
N VAL A 170 4.79 7.40 18.53
CA VAL A 170 4.63 6.48 17.39
C VAL A 170 5.64 5.35 17.44
N VAL A 171 6.93 5.65 17.62
CA VAL A 171 8.00 4.64 17.63
C VAL A 171 7.78 3.58 18.70
N PRO A 172 7.56 3.90 19.99
CA PRO A 172 7.30 2.88 21.00
C PRO A 172 5.99 2.11 20.75
N LEU A 173 4.94 2.73 20.22
CA LEU A 173 3.69 2.05 19.88
C LEU A 173 3.86 1.02 18.76
N LEU A 174 4.57 1.38 17.68
CA LEU A 174 4.85 0.47 16.58
C LEU A 174 5.76 -0.68 17.02
N ARG A 175 6.78 -0.41 17.85
CA ARG A 175 7.61 -1.46 18.45
C ARG A 175 6.79 -2.40 19.33
N LEU A 176 5.93 -1.85 20.19
CA LEU A 176 5.04 -2.64 21.04
C LEU A 176 4.14 -3.54 20.17
N LYS A 177 3.60 -3.02 19.07
CA LYS A 177 2.78 -3.78 18.14
C LYS A 177 3.55 -4.96 17.54
N VAL A 178 4.78 -4.75 17.07
CA VAL A 178 5.64 -5.82 16.55
C VAL A 178 5.96 -6.85 17.64
N LEU A 179 6.31 -6.41 18.85
CA LEU A 179 6.67 -7.29 19.97
C LEU A 179 5.49 -8.13 20.46
N ALA A 180 4.28 -7.57 20.46
CA ALA A 180 3.06 -8.28 20.80
C ALA A 180 2.66 -9.30 19.71
N GLY A 181 3.16 -9.11 18.49
CA GLY A 181 2.82 -9.92 17.33
C GLY A 181 1.49 -9.53 16.69
N ASP A 182 1.21 -10.15 15.55
CA ASP A 182 -0.04 -10.00 14.81
C ASP A 182 -0.34 -11.30 14.06
N GLN A 183 -1.63 -11.58 13.83
CA GLN A 183 -2.06 -12.73 13.04
C GLN A 183 -1.75 -12.55 11.55
N SER A 184 -1.63 -11.30 11.09
CA SER A 184 -1.24 -10.94 9.73
C SER A 184 0.21 -10.46 9.70
N VAL A 185 1.02 -11.12 8.88
CA VAL A 185 2.41 -10.70 8.61
C VAL A 185 2.47 -9.34 7.92
N ASP A 186 1.42 -8.97 7.17
CA ASP A 186 1.36 -7.68 6.47
C ASP A 186 1.29 -6.52 7.46
N VAL A 187 0.62 -6.70 8.61
CA VAL A 187 0.59 -5.70 9.69
C VAL A 187 1.99 -5.51 10.28
N ILE A 188 2.71 -6.61 10.50
CA ILE A 188 4.10 -6.57 10.99
C ILE A 188 5.01 -5.86 9.97
N GLY A 189 4.82 -6.12 8.67
CA GLY A 189 5.55 -5.45 7.61
C GLY A 189 5.31 -3.97 7.53
N GLU A 190 4.05 -3.56 7.61
CA GLU A 190 3.71 -2.15 7.65
C GLU A 190 4.35 -1.48 8.88
N CYS A 191 4.41 -2.16 10.03
CA CYS A 191 5.10 -1.63 11.21
C CYS A 191 6.60 -1.44 10.98
N PHE A 192 7.28 -2.40 10.33
CA PHE A 192 8.69 -2.25 9.97
C PHE A 192 8.93 -1.09 9.01
N THR A 193 8.12 -0.98 7.95
CA THR A 193 8.21 0.12 6.99
C THR A 193 7.96 1.46 7.68
N ALA A 194 6.94 1.57 8.53
CA ALA A 194 6.65 2.78 9.30
C ALA A 194 7.78 3.13 10.29
N LEU A 195 8.35 2.16 10.99
CA LEU A 195 9.47 2.38 11.90
C LEU A 195 10.72 2.91 11.18
N LEU A 196 11.02 2.35 10.00
CA LEU A 196 12.14 2.78 9.16
C LEU A 196 11.89 4.14 8.50
N ALA A 197 10.64 4.53 8.27
CA ALA A 197 10.30 5.85 7.75
C ALA A 197 10.33 6.94 8.83
N VAL A 198 9.74 6.68 10.01
CA VAL A 198 9.58 7.67 11.09
C VAL A 198 10.87 7.88 11.87
N ALA A 199 11.65 6.83 12.10
CA ALA A 199 12.89 6.90 12.86
C ALA A 199 13.98 6.01 12.26
N PRO A 200 14.48 6.32 11.03
CA PRO A 200 15.29 5.39 10.24
C PRO A 200 16.48 4.82 11.01
N ALA A 201 17.41 5.68 11.45
CA ALA A 201 18.61 5.28 12.17
C ALA A 201 18.32 4.55 13.49
N ARG A 202 17.27 4.95 14.22
CA ARG A 202 16.91 4.34 15.51
C ARG A 202 16.22 2.99 15.36
N SER A 203 15.65 2.71 14.19
CA SER A 203 14.85 1.51 13.92
C SER A 203 15.65 0.39 13.24
N LEU A 204 16.82 0.68 12.67
CA LEU A 204 17.66 -0.30 11.97
C LEU A 204 17.91 -1.56 12.81
N ASP A 205 18.52 -1.42 13.99
CA ASP A 205 18.88 -2.57 14.83
C ASP A 205 17.66 -3.39 15.27
N PHE A 206 16.55 -2.69 15.57
CA PHE A 206 15.31 -3.34 15.97
C PHE A 206 14.75 -4.20 14.84
N VAL A 207 14.64 -3.67 13.62
CA VAL A 207 14.13 -4.41 12.46
C VAL A 207 15.13 -5.49 12.02
N ALA A 208 16.45 -5.24 12.14
CA ALA A 208 17.50 -6.19 11.79
C ALA A 208 17.40 -7.47 12.62
N GLY A 209 17.02 -7.36 13.90
CA GLY A 209 16.78 -8.52 14.77
C GLY A 209 15.71 -9.48 14.25
N TYR A 210 14.81 -9.04 13.35
CA TYR A 210 13.78 -9.88 12.75
C TYR A 210 14.23 -10.60 11.47
N LEU A 211 15.40 -10.27 10.90
CA LEU A 211 15.98 -11.04 9.77
C LEU A 211 16.34 -12.48 10.15
N ASP A 212 16.45 -12.77 11.45
CA ASP A 212 16.71 -14.09 12.02
C ASP A 212 15.49 -14.69 12.73
N SER A 213 14.30 -14.14 12.48
CA SER A 213 13.05 -14.67 13.02
C SER A 213 12.84 -16.14 12.61
N ALA A 214 12.41 -16.96 13.58
CA ALA A 214 12.00 -18.35 13.31
C ALA A 214 10.77 -18.44 12.39
N ALA A 215 9.93 -17.40 12.38
CA ALA A 215 8.84 -17.28 11.43
C ALA A 215 9.36 -16.69 10.11
N ALA A 216 9.55 -17.55 9.10
CA ALA A 216 10.12 -17.19 7.81
C ALA A 216 9.44 -15.97 7.15
N ALA A 217 8.11 -15.91 7.19
CA ALA A 217 7.35 -14.78 6.64
C ALA A 217 7.72 -13.43 7.31
N VAL A 218 7.97 -13.42 8.62
CA VAL A 218 8.40 -12.20 9.34
C VAL A 218 9.81 -11.77 8.90
N ALA A 219 10.73 -12.73 8.73
CA ALA A 219 12.08 -12.45 8.26
C ALA A 219 12.10 -11.92 6.82
N GLU A 220 11.28 -12.50 5.94
CA GLU A 220 11.11 -12.01 4.55
C GLU A 220 10.57 -10.58 4.53
N THR A 221 9.55 -10.31 5.33
CA THR A 221 8.95 -8.99 5.44
C THR A 221 9.93 -7.94 6.01
N ALA A 222 10.77 -8.29 6.99
CA ALA A 222 11.84 -7.41 7.46
C ALA A 222 12.85 -7.08 6.34
N ALA A 223 13.24 -8.07 5.54
CA ALA A 223 14.16 -7.85 4.41
C ALA A 223 13.56 -6.91 3.35
N LEU A 224 12.27 -7.05 3.04
CA LEU A 224 11.57 -6.17 2.12
C LEU A 224 11.45 -4.73 2.66
N ALA A 225 11.14 -4.56 3.96
CA ALA A 225 11.04 -3.25 4.60
C ALA A 225 12.37 -2.48 4.54
N PHE A 226 13.51 -3.15 4.76
CA PHE A 226 14.84 -2.54 4.56
C PHE A 226 15.04 -2.03 3.14
N GLY A 227 14.69 -2.85 2.13
CA GLY A 227 14.75 -2.44 0.73
C GLY A 227 13.90 -1.22 0.41
N GLN A 228 12.72 -1.11 1.03
CA GLN A 228 11.81 0.02 0.82
C GLN A 228 12.28 1.30 1.52
N SER A 229 13.00 1.19 2.65
CA SER A 229 13.48 2.36 3.41
C SER A 229 14.46 3.24 2.62
N ARG A 230 15.22 2.64 1.70
CA ARG A 230 16.32 3.29 0.96
C ARG A 230 17.40 3.94 1.84
N GLU A 231 17.48 3.55 3.10
CA GLU A 231 18.57 3.96 3.97
C GLU A 231 19.89 3.30 3.54
N PRO A 232 20.99 4.04 3.33
CA PRO A 232 22.25 3.43 2.92
C PRO A 232 22.73 2.31 3.86
N ALA A 233 22.55 2.50 5.18
CA ALA A 233 22.90 1.49 6.18
C ALA A 233 22.03 0.22 6.11
N ALA A 234 20.80 0.31 5.59
CA ALA A 234 19.94 -0.85 5.38
C ALA A 234 20.52 -1.81 4.33
N LEU A 235 21.20 -1.27 3.30
CA LEU A 235 21.86 -2.09 2.29
C LEU A 235 22.97 -2.95 2.88
N ASP A 236 23.78 -2.37 3.76
CA ASP A 236 24.88 -3.09 4.41
C ASP A 236 24.33 -4.19 5.32
N ILE A 237 23.22 -3.93 6.03
CA ILE A 237 22.52 -4.95 6.81
C ILE A 237 22.07 -6.11 5.91
N LEU A 238 21.43 -5.83 4.77
CA LEU A 238 20.97 -6.87 3.83
C LEU A 238 22.14 -7.68 3.26
N LYS A 239 23.22 -7.02 2.84
CA LYS A 239 24.43 -7.65 2.29
C LYS A 239 25.13 -8.53 3.33
N ASN A 240 25.31 -8.01 4.55
CA ASN A 240 25.94 -8.74 5.65
C ASN A 240 25.11 -9.96 6.03
N ARG A 241 23.79 -9.82 6.11
CA ARG A 241 22.91 -10.94 6.42
C ARG A 241 22.93 -12.01 5.34
N TYR A 242 22.95 -11.61 4.08
CA TYR A 242 23.12 -12.53 2.94
C TYR A 242 24.45 -13.29 3.03
N ALA A 243 25.56 -12.59 3.32
CA ALA A 243 26.89 -13.17 3.41
C ALA A 243 27.05 -14.17 4.58
N ALA A 244 26.32 -13.98 5.67
CA ALA A 244 26.29 -14.90 6.82
C ALA A 244 25.66 -16.27 6.51
N GLY A 245 25.05 -16.43 5.33
CA GLY A 245 24.39 -17.66 4.92
C GLY A 245 22.93 -17.70 5.33
N VAL A 246 22.08 -18.10 4.38
CA VAL A 246 20.61 -18.08 4.52
C VAL A 246 19.96 -19.24 3.77
N GLY A 247 18.83 -19.69 4.30
CA GLY A 247 17.90 -20.55 3.58
C GLY A 247 17.35 -19.86 2.33
N GLU A 248 16.77 -20.64 1.42
CA GLU A 248 16.33 -20.16 0.10
C GLU A 248 15.24 -19.08 0.16
N SER A 249 14.27 -19.19 1.07
CA SER A 249 13.17 -18.22 1.10
C SER A 249 13.65 -16.83 1.56
N LEU A 250 14.40 -16.76 2.67
CA LEU A 250 15.02 -15.53 3.14
C LEU A 250 16.04 -14.98 2.13
N ARG A 251 16.81 -15.83 1.44
CA ARG A 251 17.74 -15.38 0.39
C ARG A 251 17.02 -14.60 -0.71
N ARG A 252 15.90 -15.14 -1.21
CA ARG A 252 15.08 -14.46 -2.23
C ARG A 252 14.54 -13.12 -1.73
N ALA A 253 14.08 -13.06 -0.48
CA ALA A 253 13.60 -11.81 0.11
C ALA A 253 14.72 -10.76 0.28
N LEU A 254 15.93 -11.16 0.69
CA LEU A 254 17.09 -10.27 0.76
C LEU A 254 17.48 -9.71 -0.62
N LEU A 255 17.49 -10.56 -1.66
CA LEU A 255 17.78 -10.13 -3.03
C LEU A 255 16.70 -9.19 -3.57
N ALA A 256 15.43 -9.47 -3.28
CA ALA A 256 14.32 -8.57 -3.60
C ALA A 256 14.44 -7.23 -2.86
N GLY A 257 14.78 -7.24 -1.57
CA GLY A 257 15.05 -6.03 -0.78
C GLY A 257 16.18 -5.18 -1.39
N LEU A 258 17.29 -5.81 -1.79
CA LEU A 258 18.39 -5.12 -2.49
C LEU A 258 17.94 -4.50 -3.81
N ALA A 259 17.10 -5.19 -4.58
CA ALA A 259 16.55 -4.63 -5.83
C ALA A 259 15.59 -3.45 -5.56
N LEU A 260 14.79 -3.52 -4.50
CA LEU A 260 13.84 -2.46 -4.12
C LEU A 260 14.52 -1.15 -3.68
N ALA A 261 15.72 -1.24 -3.12
CA ALA A 261 16.48 -0.08 -2.63
C ALA A 261 16.86 0.92 -3.73
N ARG A 262 16.94 0.49 -5.00
CA ARG A 262 17.27 1.35 -6.17
C ARG A 262 18.63 2.04 -6.11
N GLU A 263 19.56 1.48 -5.35
CA GLU A 263 20.89 2.04 -5.17
C GLU A 263 21.92 1.35 -6.07
N ASN A 264 22.86 2.13 -6.63
CA ASN A 264 23.88 1.60 -7.53
C ASN A 264 24.69 0.47 -6.87
N SER A 265 25.02 0.61 -5.58
CA SER A 265 25.78 -0.41 -4.85
C SER A 265 25.00 -1.71 -4.63
N ALA A 266 23.66 -1.67 -4.68
CA ALA A 266 22.80 -2.84 -4.61
C ALA A 266 22.72 -3.53 -5.98
N PHE A 267 22.61 -2.75 -7.06
CA PHE A 267 22.67 -3.27 -8.42
C PHE A 267 24.00 -3.94 -8.73
N GLU A 268 25.13 -3.32 -8.41
CA GLU A 268 26.44 -3.93 -8.60
C GLU A 268 26.58 -5.25 -7.83
N PHE A 269 26.05 -5.32 -6.61
CA PHE A 269 26.01 -6.56 -5.84
C PHE A 269 25.17 -7.63 -6.57
N LEU A 270 23.95 -7.31 -7.01
CA LEU A 270 23.10 -8.25 -7.74
C LEU A 270 23.72 -8.70 -9.07
N PHE A 271 24.35 -7.78 -9.82
CA PHE A 271 25.07 -8.12 -11.05
C PHE A 271 26.23 -9.06 -10.79
N SER A 272 27.02 -8.83 -9.73
CA SER A 272 28.12 -9.72 -9.37
C SER A 272 27.63 -11.15 -9.06
N LEU A 273 26.43 -11.29 -8.48
CA LEU A 273 25.81 -12.59 -8.25
C LEU A 273 25.37 -13.26 -9.55
N VAL A 274 24.78 -12.52 -10.49
CA VAL A 274 24.42 -13.05 -11.82
C VAL A 274 25.67 -13.55 -12.56
N GLU A 275 26.77 -12.82 -12.45
CA GLU A 275 28.04 -13.13 -13.09
C GLU A 275 28.73 -14.35 -12.47
N THR A 276 28.88 -14.39 -11.15
CA THR A 276 29.82 -15.32 -10.49
C THR A 276 29.17 -16.40 -9.64
N ALA A 277 27.93 -16.21 -9.16
CA ALA A 277 27.33 -17.14 -8.21
C ALA A 277 26.90 -18.47 -8.86
N PRO A 278 26.72 -19.55 -8.06
CA PRO A 278 26.09 -20.79 -8.53
C PRO A 278 24.78 -20.53 -9.28
N GLU A 279 24.50 -21.34 -10.30
CA GLU A 279 23.43 -21.06 -11.27
C GLU A 279 22.06 -20.77 -10.64
N LYS A 280 21.70 -21.49 -9.57
CA LYS A 280 20.47 -21.25 -8.81
C LYS A 280 20.43 -19.85 -8.19
N ILE A 281 21.51 -19.43 -7.53
CA ILE A 281 21.61 -18.12 -6.87
C ILE A 281 21.64 -17.00 -7.90
N ALA A 282 22.40 -17.19 -8.99
CA ALA A 282 22.43 -16.24 -10.10
C ALA A 282 21.03 -16.05 -10.72
N ALA A 283 20.23 -17.11 -10.82
CA ALA A 283 18.86 -17.04 -11.30
C ALA A 283 17.93 -16.29 -10.33
N GLU A 284 18.05 -16.50 -9.03
CA GLU A 284 17.31 -15.74 -8.01
C GLU A 284 17.65 -14.24 -8.05
N ALA A 285 18.92 -13.89 -8.21
CA ALA A 285 19.36 -12.49 -8.36
C ALA A 285 18.82 -11.87 -9.66
N LEU A 286 18.80 -12.63 -10.75
CA LEU A 286 18.21 -12.19 -12.02
C LEU A 286 16.69 -11.95 -11.88
N SER A 287 15.96 -12.84 -11.20
CA SER A 287 14.54 -12.66 -10.90
C SER A 287 14.29 -11.42 -10.04
N ALA A 288 15.15 -11.11 -9.06
CA ALA A 288 15.02 -9.89 -8.27
C ALA A 288 15.13 -8.61 -9.12
N LEU A 289 15.99 -8.62 -10.15
CA LEU A 289 16.15 -7.50 -11.09
C LEU A 289 14.97 -7.33 -12.07
N ALA A 290 14.05 -8.30 -12.16
CA ALA A 290 12.93 -8.27 -13.10
C ALA A 290 11.93 -7.13 -12.85
N ILE A 291 11.94 -6.53 -11.65
CA ILE A 291 11.16 -5.30 -11.38
C ILE A 291 11.60 -4.14 -12.29
N TYR A 292 12.83 -4.17 -12.82
CA TYR A 292 13.37 -3.21 -13.79
C TYR A 292 13.40 -3.78 -15.21
N ARG A 293 12.56 -4.77 -15.53
CA ARG A 293 12.51 -5.35 -16.89
C ARG A 293 12.22 -4.35 -17.99
N HIS A 294 11.68 -3.16 -17.69
CA HIS A 294 11.44 -2.10 -18.68
C HIS A 294 12.56 -1.05 -18.74
N ASP A 295 13.57 -1.13 -17.86
CA ASP A 295 14.74 -0.26 -17.89
C ASP A 295 15.78 -0.80 -18.89
N GLN A 296 16.05 -0.03 -19.95
CA GLN A 296 16.95 -0.45 -21.02
C GLN A 296 18.39 -0.71 -20.53
N ARG A 297 18.88 0.04 -19.54
CA ARG A 297 20.24 -0.12 -19.00
C ARG A 297 20.36 -1.44 -18.24
N ILE A 298 19.40 -1.72 -17.38
CA ILE A 298 19.37 -2.98 -16.62
C ILE A 298 19.17 -4.16 -17.58
N ARG A 299 18.22 -4.07 -18.53
CA ARG A 299 18.00 -5.10 -19.57
C ARG A 299 19.28 -5.46 -20.32
N SER A 300 19.99 -4.45 -20.85
CA SER A 300 21.22 -4.68 -21.61
C SER A 300 22.33 -5.29 -20.73
N ARG A 301 22.46 -4.84 -19.49
CA ARG A 301 23.48 -5.36 -18.56
C ARG A 301 23.23 -6.83 -18.22
N VAL A 302 22.01 -7.21 -17.83
CA VAL A 302 21.70 -8.62 -17.50
C VAL A 302 21.81 -9.54 -18.71
N ALA A 303 21.44 -9.06 -19.91
CA ALA A 303 21.60 -9.83 -21.14
C ALA A 303 23.07 -10.17 -21.43
N SER A 304 23.96 -9.19 -21.27
CA SER A 304 25.42 -9.39 -21.42
C SER A 304 25.93 -10.41 -20.42
N LEU A 305 25.61 -10.24 -19.13
CA LEU A 305 26.07 -11.15 -18.07
C LEU A 305 25.60 -12.59 -18.30
N VAL A 306 24.35 -12.78 -18.72
CA VAL A 306 23.80 -14.12 -19.01
C VAL A 306 24.38 -14.71 -20.30
N ALA A 307 24.74 -13.90 -21.30
CA ALA A 307 25.37 -14.39 -22.54
C ALA A 307 26.77 -14.97 -22.29
N ASP A 308 27.52 -14.39 -21.35
CA ASP A 308 28.83 -14.87 -20.93
C ASP A 308 28.73 -16.15 -20.08
N ARG A 309 27.54 -16.44 -19.54
CA ARG A 309 27.22 -17.65 -18.78
C ARG A 309 26.70 -18.78 -19.70
N LYS A 310 27.14 -20.01 -19.44
CA LYS A 310 26.64 -21.23 -20.13
C LYS A 310 25.43 -21.88 -19.44
N GLY A 311 24.78 -21.18 -18.49
CA GLY A 311 23.68 -21.72 -17.68
C GLY A 311 22.34 -21.79 -18.43
N LYS A 312 21.69 -22.96 -18.44
CA LYS A 312 20.38 -23.16 -19.06
C LYS A 312 19.27 -22.47 -18.26
N VAL A 313 19.33 -22.52 -16.92
CA VAL A 313 18.33 -21.93 -16.02
C VAL A 313 18.35 -20.41 -16.15
N LEU A 314 19.54 -19.81 -16.23
CA LEU A 314 19.68 -18.36 -16.40
C LEU A 314 19.04 -17.85 -17.70
N ARG A 315 19.22 -18.58 -18.80
CA ARG A 315 18.59 -18.23 -20.09
C ARG A 315 17.07 -18.35 -20.02
N GLN A 316 16.55 -19.36 -19.33
CA GLN A 316 15.11 -19.53 -19.13
C GLN A 316 14.52 -18.36 -18.32
N VAL A 317 15.15 -17.99 -17.20
CA VAL A 317 14.71 -16.84 -16.38
C VAL A 317 14.82 -15.54 -17.17
N LEU A 318 15.90 -15.32 -17.91
CA LEU A 318 16.05 -14.13 -18.76
C LEU A 318 14.92 -14.02 -19.79
N THR A 319 14.51 -15.15 -20.38
CA THR A 319 13.42 -15.18 -21.35
C THR A 319 12.07 -14.92 -20.68
N ALA A 320 11.79 -15.58 -19.56
CA ALA A 320 10.52 -15.48 -18.86
C ALA A 320 10.28 -14.09 -18.26
N GLU A 321 11.29 -13.53 -17.58
CA GLU A 321 11.15 -12.29 -16.80
C GLU A 321 11.41 -11.03 -17.63
N PHE A 322 12.34 -11.09 -18.59
CA PHE A 322 12.72 -9.94 -19.40
C PHE A 322 12.18 -10.01 -20.84
N GLY A 323 11.64 -11.15 -21.29
CA GLY A 323 11.21 -11.30 -22.69
C GLY A 323 12.37 -11.20 -23.68
N LEU A 324 13.59 -11.52 -23.24
CA LEU A 324 14.79 -11.49 -24.07
C LEU A 324 15.10 -12.91 -24.53
N ALA A 325 15.13 -13.12 -25.85
CA ALA A 325 15.59 -14.38 -26.41
C ALA A 325 17.09 -14.53 -26.09
N PRO A 326 17.54 -15.69 -25.58
CA PRO A 326 18.96 -15.95 -25.48
C PRO A 326 19.54 -15.89 -26.90
N PRO A 327 20.71 -15.26 -27.12
CA PRO A 327 21.31 -15.31 -28.45
C PRO A 327 21.48 -16.78 -28.84
N LEU A 328 20.85 -17.17 -29.95
CA LEU A 328 21.22 -18.38 -30.67
C LEU A 328 22.68 -18.17 -31.05
N LYS A 329 23.61 -18.89 -30.39
CA LYS A 329 24.96 -18.97 -30.94
C LYS A 329 24.88 -19.80 -32.24
N PRO A 330 25.64 -19.43 -33.28
CA PRO A 330 25.71 -20.17 -34.53
C PRO A 330 26.18 -21.62 -34.33
#